data_AF-A0A7X5YGG9-F1
#
_entry.id   AF-A0A7X5YGG9-F1
#
_cell.length_a   1.000
_cell.length_b   1.000
_cell.length_c   1.000
_cell.angle_alpha   90.00
_cell.angle_beta   90.00
_cell.angle_gamma   90.00
#
_symmetry.space_group_name_H-M   'P 1'
#
loop_
_entity.id
_entity.type
_entity.pdbx_description
1 polymer ?
#
loop_
_entity_poly.entity_id
_entity_poly.type
_entity_poly.pdbx_seq_one_letter_code
_entity_poly.pdbx_strand_id
1 'polypeptide(L)'
;MNVHHVLHSLAIAKVISFKAGTKVLDVGTGGGFPGIPLAIMFPEVDFFLVDSIGKKIKVVEGVAGALGLKNVIARQLRVETMKEKFDFIVSRAVTAFPAFVALTRKRIRENSFNDLSNGILYLKGGDFEEEIRDFKDKISVYNIPDFFEEEFFETKKLIYMKFLK
;
A
#
# COMPACT_ATOMS: atom_id res chain seq x y z
N MET A 1 -16.82 -3.84 -15.51
CA MET A 1 -15.57 -4.63 -15.42
C MET A 1 -14.60 -3.81 -14.57
N ASN A 2 -14.04 -4.36 -13.48
CA ASN A 2 -13.71 -3.62 -12.25
C ASN A 2 -12.39 -2.81 -12.29
N VAL A 3 -12.28 -1.89 -13.25
CA VAL A 3 -11.17 -0.93 -13.42
C VAL A 3 -11.00 -0.03 -12.19
N HIS A 4 -12.08 0.22 -11.46
CA HIS A 4 -12.09 1.05 -10.26
C HIS A 4 -11.07 0.59 -9.20
N HIS A 5 -10.86 -0.71 -9.01
CA HIS A 5 -9.85 -1.18 -8.05
C HIS A 5 -8.40 -1.01 -8.53
N VAL A 6 -8.18 -1.08 -9.84
CA VAL A 6 -6.89 -0.77 -10.45
C VAL A 6 -6.59 0.72 -10.28
N LEU A 7 -7.52 1.61 -10.69
CA LEU A 7 -7.37 3.05 -10.54
C LEU A 7 -7.22 3.47 -9.07
N HIS A 8 -8.02 2.88 -8.16
CA HIS A 8 -7.86 3.13 -6.72
C HIS A 8 -6.44 2.79 -6.24
N SER A 9 -5.85 1.71 -6.74
CA SER A 9 -4.48 1.32 -6.39
C SER A 9 -3.45 2.31 -6.96
N LEU A 10 -3.68 2.76 -8.20
CA LEU A 10 -2.85 3.74 -8.88
C LEU A 10 -3.01 5.17 -8.35
N ALA A 11 -3.98 5.45 -7.47
CA ALA A 11 -4.02 6.71 -6.71
C ALA A 11 -2.71 6.93 -5.91
N ILE A 12 -2.06 5.86 -5.46
CA ILE A 12 -0.73 5.94 -4.83
C ILE A 12 0.31 6.51 -5.80
N ALA A 13 0.26 6.11 -7.08
CA ALA A 13 1.17 6.60 -8.11
C ALA A 13 0.95 8.09 -8.48
N LYS A 14 -0.16 8.70 -8.04
CA LYS A 14 -0.40 10.15 -8.16
C LYS A 14 0.28 10.96 -7.05
N VAL A 15 0.61 10.33 -5.94
CA VAL A 15 1.23 10.97 -4.77
C VAL A 15 2.74 10.71 -4.72
N ILE A 16 3.20 9.55 -5.19
CA ILE A 16 4.62 9.20 -5.20
C ILE A 16 5.01 8.47 -6.48
N SER A 17 6.19 8.82 -7.00
CA SER A 17 6.93 7.99 -7.95
C SER A 17 8.05 7.29 -7.18
N PHE A 18 7.92 5.98 -6.97
CA PHE A 18 8.94 5.21 -6.26
C PHE A 18 10.24 5.17 -7.08
N LYS A 19 11.37 5.49 -6.46
CA LYS A 19 12.69 5.36 -7.09
C LYS A 19 13.07 3.89 -7.24
N ALA A 20 13.86 3.58 -8.27
CA ALA A 20 14.42 2.24 -8.47
C ALA A 20 15.12 1.71 -7.21
N GLY A 21 14.92 0.43 -6.90
CA GLY A 21 15.45 -0.23 -5.69
C GLY A 21 14.61 -0.01 -4.43
N THR A 22 13.49 0.72 -4.51
CA THR A 22 12.54 0.85 -3.39
C THR A 22 11.93 -0.51 -3.06
N LYS A 23 11.75 -0.78 -1.76
CA LYS A 23 11.05 -1.98 -1.27
C LYS A 23 9.71 -1.59 -0.67
N VAL A 24 8.64 -2.16 -1.21
CA VAL A 24 7.26 -1.90 -0.80
C VAL A 24 6.64 -3.17 -0.22
N LEU A 25 6.04 -3.06 0.96
CA LEU A 25 5.25 -4.13 1.57
C LEU A 25 3.77 -3.83 1.40
N ASP A 26 3.02 -4.71 0.74
CA ASP A 26 1.56 -4.69 0.68
C ASP A 26 0.98 -5.65 1.73
N VAL A 27 0.43 -5.08 2.80
CA VAL A 27 -0.13 -5.84 3.93
C VAL A 27 -1.62 -6.07 3.70
N GLY A 28 -2.05 -7.33 3.73
CA GLY A 28 -3.43 -7.70 3.47
C GLY A 28 -3.80 -7.54 2.01
N THR A 29 -2.88 -7.90 1.11
CA THR A 29 -2.96 -7.68 -0.34
C THR A 29 -4.25 -8.22 -0.99
N GLY A 30 -4.96 -9.16 -0.35
CA GLY A 30 -6.24 -9.63 -0.88
C GLY A 30 -6.06 -10.35 -2.22
N GLY A 31 -6.76 -9.87 -3.24
CA GLY A 31 -6.59 -10.34 -4.62
C GLY A 31 -5.38 -9.72 -5.35
N GLY A 32 -4.42 -9.13 -4.64
CA GLY A 32 -3.25 -8.46 -5.21
C GLY A 32 -3.38 -6.94 -5.30
N PHE A 33 -4.22 -6.30 -4.50
CA PHE A 33 -4.45 -4.86 -4.56
C PHE A 33 -4.08 -4.20 -3.22
N PRO A 34 -3.26 -3.13 -3.22
CA PRO A 34 -2.75 -2.39 -4.39
C PRO A 34 -1.47 -2.93 -5.04
N GLY A 35 -0.87 -4.00 -4.50
CA GLY A 35 0.48 -4.44 -4.86
C GLY A 35 0.70 -4.81 -6.33
N ILE A 36 -0.20 -5.58 -6.97
CA ILE A 36 -0.04 -6.00 -8.38
C ILE A 36 -0.11 -4.80 -9.34
N PRO A 37 -1.12 -3.91 -9.28
CA PRO A 37 -1.12 -2.70 -10.11
C PRO A 37 0.13 -1.85 -9.96
N LEU A 38 0.62 -1.68 -8.72
CA LEU A 38 1.84 -0.92 -8.47
C LEU A 38 3.09 -1.63 -9.00
N ALA A 39 3.17 -2.95 -8.89
CA ALA A 39 4.29 -3.72 -9.43
C ALA A 39 4.38 -3.64 -10.95
N ILE A 40 3.25 -3.56 -11.64
CA ILE A 40 3.19 -3.30 -13.10
C ILE A 40 3.71 -1.90 -13.41
N MET A 41 3.27 -0.89 -12.64
CA MET A 41 3.62 0.52 -12.88
C MET A 41 5.10 0.83 -12.56
N PHE A 42 5.68 0.13 -11.59
CA PHE A 42 7.04 0.38 -11.08
C PHE A 42 7.91 -0.89 -11.17
N PRO A 43 8.40 -1.26 -12.37
CA PRO A 43 9.11 -2.52 -12.59
C PRO A 43 10.46 -2.63 -11.85
N GLU A 44 11.06 -1.51 -11.45
CA GLU A 44 12.34 -1.44 -10.73
C GLU A 44 12.17 -1.42 -9.19
N VAL A 45 10.95 -1.65 -8.70
CA VAL A 45 10.60 -1.62 -7.27
C VAL A 45 10.22 -3.02 -6.81
N ASP A 46 10.76 -3.46 -5.69
CA ASP A 46 10.47 -4.77 -5.10
C ASP A 46 9.16 -4.73 -4.31
N PHE A 47 8.16 -5.50 -4.72
CA PHE A 47 6.88 -5.61 -4.03
C PHE A 47 6.75 -6.93 -3.26
N PHE A 48 6.56 -6.82 -1.95
CA PHE A 48 6.28 -7.95 -1.07
C PHE A 48 4.80 -7.94 -0.71
N LEU A 49 4.05 -8.92 -1.19
CA LEU A 49 2.59 -9.01 -1.03
C LEU A 49 2.26 -10.08 -0.01
N VAL A 50 1.63 -9.69 1.11
CA VAL A 50 1.37 -10.60 2.22
C VAL A 50 -0.10 -10.62 2.61
N ASP A 51 -0.61 -11.82 2.90
CA ASP A 51 -1.96 -12.05 3.42
C ASP A 51 -1.94 -13.29 4.32
N SER A 52 -2.81 -13.32 5.33
CA SER A 52 -2.90 -14.47 6.25
C SER A 52 -3.59 -15.68 5.61
N ILE A 53 -4.33 -15.47 4.51
CA ILE A 53 -5.14 -16.49 3.83
C ILE A 53 -4.38 -17.03 2.61
N GLY A 54 -3.91 -18.28 2.68
CA GLY A 54 -3.12 -18.89 1.60
C GLY A 54 -3.82 -18.96 0.23
N LYS A 55 -5.16 -19.13 0.20
CA LYS A 55 -5.92 -19.13 -1.07
C LYS A 55 -5.75 -17.81 -1.84
N LYS A 56 -5.71 -16.68 -1.14
CA LYS A 56 -5.50 -15.36 -1.74
C LYS A 56 -4.09 -15.22 -2.30
N ILE A 57 -3.08 -15.69 -1.57
CA ILE A 57 -1.70 -15.69 -2.04
C ILE A 57 -1.53 -16.52 -3.31
N LYS A 58 -2.17 -17.70 -3.40
CA LYS A 58 -2.16 -18.49 -4.64
C LYS A 58 -2.74 -17.73 -5.84
N VAL A 59 -3.77 -16.91 -5.63
CA VAL A 59 -4.32 -16.03 -6.68
C VAL A 59 -3.28 -14.98 -7.09
N VAL A 60 -2.65 -14.32 -6.13
CA VAL A 60 -1.60 -13.32 -6.39
C VAL A 60 -0.42 -13.93 -7.15
N GLU A 61 0.06 -15.10 -6.73
CA GLU A 61 1.14 -15.83 -7.42
C GLU A 61 0.76 -16.20 -8.84
N GLY A 62 -0.47 -16.69 -9.06
CA GLY A 62 -0.98 -17.00 -10.40
C GLY A 62 -1.06 -15.77 -11.30
N VAL A 63 -1.54 -14.64 -10.78
CA VAL A 63 -1.60 -13.36 -11.52
C VAL A 63 -0.21 -12.84 -11.84
N ALA A 64 0.70 -12.78 -10.85
CA ALA A 64 2.07 -12.32 -11.05
C ALA A 64 2.82 -13.21 -12.07
N GLY A 65 2.63 -14.53 -12.00
CA GLY A 65 3.20 -15.48 -12.95
C GLY A 65 2.65 -15.29 -14.37
N ALA A 66 1.33 -15.16 -14.52
CA ALA A 66 0.70 -14.95 -15.83
C ALA A 66 1.11 -13.62 -16.49
N LEU A 67 1.35 -12.58 -15.69
CA LEU A 67 1.83 -11.28 -16.15
C LEU A 67 3.36 -11.20 -16.30
N GLY A 68 4.09 -12.25 -15.91
CA GLY A 68 5.55 -12.29 -15.99
C GLY A 68 6.28 -11.37 -15.02
N LEU A 69 5.61 -10.90 -13.95
CA LEU A 69 6.18 -9.96 -12.99
C LEU A 69 7.35 -10.61 -12.23
N LYS A 70 8.52 -9.97 -12.29
CA LYS A 70 9.76 -10.44 -11.63
C LYS A 70 10.06 -9.72 -10.32
N ASN A 71 9.37 -8.60 -10.09
CA ASN A 71 9.53 -7.73 -8.94
C ASN A 71 8.44 -7.96 -7.87
N VAL A 72 7.78 -9.12 -7.86
CA VAL A 72 6.74 -9.49 -6.89
C VAL A 72 7.11 -10.75 -6.14
N ILE A 73 7.05 -10.68 -4.81
CA ILE A 73 7.14 -11.84 -3.90
C ILE A 73 5.85 -11.89 -3.09
N ALA A 74 5.04 -12.95 -3.29
CA ALA A 74 3.81 -13.16 -2.53
C ALA A 74 4.02 -14.25 -1.46
N ARG A 75 3.57 -14.02 -0.22
CA ARG A 75 3.73 -14.96 0.89
C ARG A 75 2.53 -15.01 1.82
N GLN A 76 2.15 -16.21 2.23
CA GLN A 76 1.16 -16.40 3.29
C GLN A 76 1.82 -16.19 4.65
N LEU A 77 1.61 -15.02 5.25
CA LEU A 77 2.17 -14.70 6.56
C LEU A 77 1.37 -13.59 7.25
N ARG A 78 1.61 -13.44 8.55
CA ARG A 78 1.16 -12.29 9.34
C ARG A 78 2.32 -11.31 9.45
N VAL A 79 2.07 -10.02 9.21
CA VAL A 79 3.15 -9.00 9.17
C VAL A 79 3.92 -8.92 10.49
N GLU A 80 3.29 -9.27 11.60
CA GLU A 80 3.90 -9.34 12.93
C GLU A 80 5.04 -10.34 13.03
N THR A 81 5.05 -11.39 12.21
CA THR A 81 6.10 -12.42 12.21
C THR A 81 7.30 -12.06 11.34
N MET A 82 7.22 -10.96 10.57
CA MET A 82 8.28 -10.53 9.67
C MET A 82 9.42 -9.83 10.41
N LYS A 83 10.64 -10.00 9.90
CA LYS A 83 11.85 -9.31 10.40
C LYS A 83 12.37 -8.26 9.42
N GLU A 84 12.01 -8.39 8.16
CA GLU A 84 12.35 -7.51 7.05
C GLU A 84 11.79 -6.11 7.27
N LYS A 85 12.49 -5.11 6.72
CA LYS A 85 12.07 -3.72 6.72
C LYS A 85 12.00 -3.19 5.28
N PHE A 86 11.05 -2.30 5.05
CA PHE A 86 10.63 -1.76 3.77
C PHE A 86 10.69 -0.24 3.80
N ASP A 87 10.83 0.37 2.62
CA ASP A 87 10.82 1.82 2.49
C ASP A 87 9.38 2.35 2.62
N PHE A 88 8.42 1.63 2.01
CA PHE A 88 7.01 1.93 2.15
C PHE A 88 6.16 0.72 2.51
N ILE A 89 5.08 0.97 3.22
CA ILE A 89 4.02 0.01 3.48
C ILE A 89 2.75 0.53 2.83
N VAL A 90 2.16 -0.28 1.96
CA VAL A 90 0.87 0.00 1.32
C VAL A 90 -0.19 -0.96 1.85
N SER A 91 -1.45 -0.52 1.82
CA SER A 91 -2.58 -1.39 2.16
C SER A 91 -3.90 -0.74 1.72
N ARG A 92 -4.94 -1.56 1.57
CA ARG A 92 -6.31 -1.11 1.33
C ARG A 92 -7.29 -1.79 2.30
N ALA A 93 -7.91 -0.98 3.18
CA ALA A 93 -9.04 -1.38 4.02
C ALA A 93 -8.88 -2.69 4.83
N VAL A 94 -7.71 -2.92 5.45
CA VAL A 94 -7.46 -4.12 6.26
C VAL A 94 -8.04 -4.00 7.67
N THR A 95 -7.88 -2.84 8.30
CA THR A 95 -8.36 -2.54 9.67
C THR A 95 -8.46 -1.02 9.88
N ALA A 96 -8.79 -0.57 11.09
CA ALA A 96 -8.71 0.84 11.46
C ALA A 96 -7.25 1.34 11.38
N PHE A 97 -7.05 2.58 10.95
CA PHE A 97 -5.72 3.12 10.68
C PHE A 97 -4.76 3.05 11.90
N PRO A 98 -5.15 3.39 13.15
CA PRO A 98 -4.29 3.24 14.32
C PRO A 98 -3.80 1.81 14.56
N ALA A 99 -4.70 0.82 14.39
CA ALA A 99 -4.36 -0.59 14.54
C ALA A 99 -3.38 -1.03 13.45
N PHE A 100 -3.60 -0.58 12.20
CA PHE A 100 -2.68 -0.83 11.10
C PHE A 100 -1.28 -0.26 11.35
N VAL A 101 -1.19 0.98 11.85
CA VAL A 101 0.08 1.61 12.23
C VAL A 101 0.78 0.81 13.31
N ALA A 102 0.07 0.41 14.37
CA ALA A 102 0.65 -0.36 15.48
C ALA A 102 1.25 -1.69 15.01
N LEU A 103 0.56 -2.34 14.06
CA LEU A 103 0.94 -3.62 13.46
C LEU A 103 2.20 -3.51 12.59
N THR A 104 2.33 -2.42 11.83
CA THR A 104 3.28 -2.33 10.71
C THR A 104 4.49 -1.44 10.97
N ARG A 105 4.42 -0.49 11.91
CA ARG A 105 5.46 0.53 12.16
C ARG A 105 6.89 0.00 12.32
N LYS A 106 7.05 -1.22 12.86
CA LYS A 106 8.37 -1.83 13.08
C LYS A 106 9.04 -2.33 11.79
N ARG A 107 8.29 -2.37 10.68
CA ARG A 107 8.72 -2.84 9.37
C ARG A 107 9.16 -1.71 8.45
N ILE A 108 9.25 -0.47 8.93
CA ILE A 108 9.70 0.69 8.12
C ILE A 108 11.20 0.92 8.33
N ARG A 109 11.93 1.14 7.24
CA ARG A 109 13.36 1.49 7.22
C ARG A 109 13.56 2.93 7.67
N GLU A 110 14.67 3.17 8.36
CA GLU A 110 14.99 4.48 8.92
C GLU A 110 15.51 5.46 7.86
N ASN A 111 16.35 4.98 6.94
CA ASN A 111 16.91 5.82 5.88
C ASN A 111 15.98 5.89 4.67
N SER A 112 15.61 7.11 4.27
CA SER A 112 14.82 7.37 3.06
C SER A 112 15.71 7.90 1.94
N PHE A 113 15.42 7.47 0.71
CA PHE A 113 16.04 8.00 -0.51
C PHE A 113 15.01 8.43 -1.56
N ASN A 114 13.74 8.10 -1.33
CA ASN A 114 12.60 8.56 -2.14
C ASN A 114 12.30 10.04 -1.88
N ASP A 115 11.50 10.66 -2.77
CA ASP A 115 11.13 12.07 -2.63
C ASP A 115 10.18 12.32 -1.46
N LEU A 116 9.37 11.31 -1.12
CA LEU A 116 8.71 11.23 0.18
C LEU A 116 9.57 10.44 1.15
N SER A 117 9.55 10.84 2.43
CA SER A 117 10.10 10.02 3.50
C SER A 117 9.41 8.66 3.55
N ASN A 118 10.18 7.62 3.89
CA ASN A 118 9.65 6.30 4.18
C ASN A 118 8.43 6.36 5.12
N GLY A 119 7.43 5.53 4.85
CA GLY A 119 6.15 5.68 5.52
C GLY A 119 5.07 4.70 5.10
N ILE A 120 3.84 5.04 5.48
CA ILE A 120 2.64 4.25 5.18
C ILE A 120 1.81 5.01 4.15
N LEU A 121 1.34 4.32 3.12
CA LEU A 121 0.42 4.79 2.10
C LEU A 121 -0.84 3.91 2.15
N TYR A 122 -1.91 4.42 2.78
CA TYR A 122 -3.09 3.64 3.13
C TYR A 122 -4.33 4.13 2.38
N LEU A 123 -4.90 3.25 1.56
CA LEU A 123 -6.12 3.53 0.79
C LEU A 123 -7.36 3.19 1.63
N LYS A 124 -8.25 4.17 1.80
CA LYS A 124 -9.48 4.02 2.59
C LYS A 124 -10.64 4.79 1.95
N GLY A 125 -11.88 4.36 2.23
CA GLY A 125 -13.08 5.12 1.90
C GLY A 125 -13.86 5.48 3.15
N GLY A 126 -14.70 6.50 3.05
CA GLY A 126 -15.56 6.98 4.13
C GLY A 126 -14.87 7.99 5.04
N ASP A 127 -15.55 8.32 6.15
CA ASP A 127 -15.05 9.19 7.22
C ASP A 127 -14.01 8.43 8.07
N PHE A 128 -12.86 9.04 8.31
CA PHE A 128 -11.80 8.51 9.18
C PHE A 128 -11.09 9.61 9.97
N GLU A 129 -11.68 10.80 10.00
CA GLU A 129 -11.13 11.99 10.65
C GLU A 129 -10.86 11.73 12.13
N GLU A 130 -11.67 10.88 12.76
CA GLU A 130 -11.46 10.41 14.13
C GLU A 130 -10.27 9.42 14.23
N GLU A 131 -10.14 8.48 13.29
CA GLU A 131 -9.07 7.46 13.30
C GLU A 131 -7.67 8.06 13.15
N ILE A 132 -7.55 9.19 12.46
CA ILE A 132 -6.26 9.85 12.22
C ILE A 132 -5.95 10.97 13.22
N ARG A 133 -6.85 11.23 14.17
CA ARG A 133 -6.76 12.38 15.09
C ARG A 133 -5.43 12.43 15.85
N ASP A 134 -4.95 11.28 16.31
CA ASP A 134 -3.71 11.14 17.09
C ASP A 134 -2.44 11.22 16.22
N PHE A 135 -2.59 11.29 14.90
CA PHE A 135 -1.49 11.25 13.93
C PHE A 135 -1.42 12.52 13.05
N LYS A 136 -2.22 13.55 13.34
CA LYS A 136 -2.38 14.75 12.49
C LYS A 136 -1.06 15.39 12.05
N ASP A 137 -0.07 15.47 12.94
CA ASP A 137 1.24 16.11 12.63
C ASP A 137 2.14 15.25 11.71
N LYS A 138 1.76 13.99 11.49
CA LYS A 138 2.52 13.00 10.70
C LYS A 138 1.81 12.57 9.44
N ILE A 139 0.57 13.02 9.22
CA ILE A 139 -0.26 12.57 8.12
C ILE A 139 -0.50 13.67 7.11
N SER A 140 -0.47 13.29 5.84
CA SER A 140 -1.07 14.03 4.74
C SER A 140 -2.22 13.18 4.17
N VAL A 141 -3.36 13.82 3.90
CA VAL A 141 -4.54 13.17 3.31
C VAL A 141 -4.74 13.73 1.92
N TYR A 142 -4.88 12.84 0.94
CA TYR A 142 -5.15 13.17 -0.46
C TYR A 142 -6.54 12.65 -0.82
N ASN A 143 -7.40 13.51 -1.36
CA ASN A 143 -8.72 13.07 -1.82
C ASN A 143 -8.56 12.44 -3.20
N ILE A 144 -9.04 11.20 -3.37
CA ILE A 144 -8.93 10.51 -4.65
C ILE A 144 -9.81 11.15 -5.75
N PRO A 145 -10.94 11.83 -5.44
CA PRO A 145 -11.66 12.64 -6.43
C PRO A 145 -10.81 13.70 -7.12
N ASP A 146 -9.73 14.17 -6.48
CA ASP A 146 -8.80 15.14 -7.10
C ASP A 146 -7.97 14.50 -8.23
N PHE A 147 -7.98 13.16 -8.35
CA PHE A 147 -7.24 12.39 -9.34
C PHE A 147 -8.13 11.68 -10.36
N PHE A 148 -9.35 11.30 -9.96
CA PHE A 148 -10.28 10.49 -10.74
C PHE A 148 -11.72 10.98 -10.50
N GLU A 149 -12.42 11.34 -11.57
CA GLU A 149 -13.74 12.01 -11.50
C GLU A 149 -14.93 11.03 -11.32
N GLU A 150 -14.71 9.71 -11.32
CA GLU A 150 -15.82 8.77 -11.23
C GLU A 150 -16.47 8.72 -9.83
N GLU A 151 -17.80 8.62 -9.77
CA GLU A 151 -18.62 8.56 -8.54
C GLU A 151 -18.11 7.54 -7.50
N PHE A 152 -17.52 6.43 -7.98
CA PHE A 152 -16.90 5.41 -7.13
C PHE A 152 -15.83 5.98 -6.18
N PHE A 153 -15.16 7.06 -6.58
CA PHE A 153 -14.05 7.68 -5.85
C PHE A 153 -14.46 8.78 -4.89
N GLU A 154 -15.69 9.28 -4.91
CA GLU A 154 -16.15 10.45 -4.14
C GLU A 154 -15.77 10.43 -2.65
N THR A 155 -15.80 9.26 -2.04
CA THR A 155 -15.49 9.08 -0.60
C THR A 155 -14.11 8.49 -0.34
N LYS A 156 -13.31 8.24 -1.39
CA LYS A 156 -12.02 7.57 -1.29
C LYS A 156 -10.92 8.59 -1.03
N LYS A 157 -10.02 8.23 -0.12
CA LYS A 157 -8.85 9.05 0.23
C LYS A 157 -7.62 8.15 0.34
N LEU A 158 -6.46 8.75 0.08
CA LEU A 158 -5.15 8.16 0.34
C LEU A 158 -4.53 8.87 1.55
N ILE A 159 -4.20 8.10 2.58
CA ILE A 159 -3.52 8.58 3.78
C ILE A 159 -2.04 8.28 3.61
N TYR A 160 -1.21 9.31 3.59
CA TYR A 160 0.24 9.17 3.72
C TYR A 160 0.64 9.51 5.15
N MET A 161 1.33 8.60 5.83
CA MET A 161 1.93 8.87 7.13
C MET A 161 3.45 8.76 7.05
N LYS A 162 4.13 9.87 7.29
CA LYS A 162 5.60 9.92 7.33
C LYS A 162 6.11 9.25 8.60
N PHE A 163 7.13 8.39 8.46
CA PHE A 163 7.88 7.89 9.60
C PHE A 163 9.20 8.65 9.67
N LEU A 164 9.23 9.66 10.54
CA LEU A 164 10.45 10.34 10.92
C LEU A 164 11.00 9.67 12.18
N LYS A 165 12.28 9.30 12.14
CA LYS A 165 13.11 9.22 13.33
C LYS A 165 14.05 10.41 13.30
#